data_AF-T0Q5H2-F1
#
_entry.id   AF-T0Q5H2-F1
#
_cell.length_a   1.000
_cell.length_b   1.000
_cell.length_c   1.000
_cell.angle_alpha   90.00
_cell.angle_beta   90.00
_cell.angle_gamma   90.00
#
_symmetry.space_group_name_H-M   'P 1'
#
loop_
_entity.id
_entity.type
_entity.pdbx_description
1 polymer ?
#
loop_
_entity_poly.entity_id
_entity_poly.type
_entity_poly.pdbx_seq_one_letter_code
_entity_poly.pdbx_strand_id
1 'polypeptide(L)'
;MLCLVTEALLPTSLVSAPMTMQGRLSVRFQPRSSQATHRYFVLDQDALSYDECDHHDRPLGRVDIPVASITAVRLGFNSSETEVITTHHGTLQLRSASSTDWGDWARALCSVVPLRCVDAALRDRFRVCNRLNVLLLADDTVGNAVDAILHAFHCCPDAPPRSEYNASNYVLAMTDTDVCLADRQRMLCTYEHVRYCLASSQPFRVTLTLATDDVLVRDEAFVDPYAYSMYEM
;
A
#
# COMPACT_ATOMS: atom_id res chain seq x y z
N MET A 1 17.96 -26.83 3.57
CA MET A 1 16.66 -26.27 3.18
C MET A 1 16.32 -25.19 4.19
N LEU A 2 16.56 -23.93 3.84
CA LEU A 2 16.28 -22.77 4.70
C LEU A 2 15.24 -21.93 3.97
N CYS A 3 14.14 -21.65 4.65
CA CYS A 3 13.00 -20.92 4.11
C CYS A 3 13.09 -19.46 4.51
N LEU A 4 13.00 -18.55 3.54
CA LEU A 4 12.85 -17.11 3.81
C LEU A 4 11.35 -16.80 3.93
N VAL A 5 10.90 -16.46 5.14
CA VAL A 5 9.59 -15.84 5.32
C VAL A 5 9.74 -14.40 4.88
N THR A 6 9.13 -14.08 3.74
CA THR A 6 9.28 -12.79 3.10
C THR A 6 8.09 -11.92 3.38
N GLU A 7 8.28 -10.75 3.98
CA GLU A 7 7.23 -9.73 4.11
C GLU A 7 7.35 -8.78 2.92
N ALA A 8 6.50 -8.96 1.91
CA ALA A 8 6.54 -8.17 0.68
C ALA A 8 5.57 -6.98 0.76
N LEU A 9 6.10 -5.75 0.63
CA LEU A 9 5.29 -4.56 0.39
C LEU A 9 5.02 -4.37 -1.11
N LEU A 10 3.75 -4.12 -1.45
CA LEU A 10 3.38 -3.78 -2.82
C LEU A 10 3.54 -2.27 -3.04
N PRO A 11 4.06 -1.84 -4.20
CA PRO A 11 4.10 -0.43 -4.55
C PRO A 11 2.66 0.07 -4.69
N THR A 12 2.42 1.31 -4.27
CA THR A 12 1.11 1.97 -4.32
C THR A 12 0.46 1.94 -5.69
N SER A 13 1.26 1.85 -6.76
CA SER A 13 0.79 1.72 -8.14
C SER A 13 0.19 0.35 -8.51
N LEU A 14 0.44 -0.70 -7.71
CA LEU A 14 -0.14 -2.05 -7.91
C LEU A 14 -1.50 -2.23 -7.22
N VAL A 15 -1.96 -1.25 -6.44
CA VAL A 15 -3.07 -1.46 -5.50
C VAL A 15 -4.43 -0.97 -6.02
N SER A 16 -4.53 -0.21 -7.13
CA SER A 16 -5.86 0.16 -7.62
C SER A 16 -5.90 0.66 -9.07
N ALA A 17 -6.76 0.04 -9.89
CA ALA A 17 -7.45 0.73 -10.99
C ALA A 17 -8.16 1.98 -10.43
N PRO A 18 -8.41 3.06 -11.20
CA PRO A 18 -9.01 4.28 -10.68
C PRO A 18 -10.39 3.97 -10.07
N MET A 19 -10.42 3.77 -8.75
CA MET A 19 -11.62 3.41 -8.02
C MET A 19 -12.31 4.72 -7.67
N THR A 20 -13.15 5.20 -8.58
CA THR A 20 -14.03 6.32 -8.29
C THR A 20 -15.24 5.79 -7.53
N MET A 21 -15.36 6.17 -6.25
CA MET A 21 -16.51 5.82 -5.43
C MET A 21 -17.37 7.05 -5.17
N GLN A 22 -18.68 6.94 -5.35
CA GLN A 22 -19.59 8.06 -5.18
C GLN A 22 -20.88 7.65 -4.48
N GLY A 23 -21.49 8.57 -3.74
CA GLY A 23 -22.70 8.26 -2.98
C GLY A 23 -23.02 9.26 -1.88
N ARG A 24 -24.22 9.13 -1.32
CA ARG A 24 -24.67 9.98 -0.21
C ARG A 24 -24.17 9.45 1.12
N LEU A 25 -23.48 10.29 1.87
CA LEU A 25 -23.04 10.01 3.24
C LEU A 25 -23.62 11.05 4.19
N SER A 26 -23.88 10.61 5.42
CA SER A 26 -24.05 11.50 6.55
C SER A 26 -22.67 11.85 7.10
N VAL A 27 -22.38 13.14 7.24
CA VAL A 27 -21.09 13.66 7.71
C VAL A 27 -21.28 14.58 8.92
N ARG A 28 -20.42 14.42 9.92
CA ARG A 28 -20.21 15.40 11.00
C ARG A 28 -18.81 15.99 10.88
N PHE A 29 -18.72 17.32 10.94
CA PHE A 29 -17.47 18.05 10.80
C PHE A 29 -16.97 18.50 12.17
N GLN A 30 -16.07 17.75 12.81
CA GLN A 30 -15.53 18.13 14.12
C GLN A 30 -14.23 18.95 13.97
N PRO A 31 -14.02 20.00 14.79
CA PRO A 31 -14.88 20.48 15.88
C PRO A 31 -15.96 21.50 15.44
N ARG A 32 -16.02 21.84 14.15
CA ARG A 32 -16.86 22.95 13.62
C ARG A 32 -18.36 22.77 13.86
N SER A 33 -18.87 21.54 13.81
CA SER A 33 -20.28 21.22 13.95
C SER A 33 -20.47 19.82 14.53
N SER A 34 -21.33 19.72 15.55
CA SER A 34 -21.79 18.45 16.09
C SER A 34 -23.01 17.89 15.32
N GLN A 35 -23.62 18.69 14.45
CA GLN A 35 -24.77 18.26 13.67
C GLN A 35 -24.34 17.43 12.47
N ALA A 36 -25.06 16.33 12.24
CA ALA A 36 -24.87 15.51 11.05
C ALA A 36 -25.60 16.16 9.88
N THR A 37 -24.92 16.26 8.73
CA THR A 37 -25.50 16.72 7.47
C THR A 37 -25.39 15.63 6.42
N HIS A 38 -26.28 15.63 5.43
CA HIS A 38 -26.19 14.69 4.31
C HIS A 38 -25.55 15.39 3.13
N ARG A 39 -24.54 14.74 2.53
CA ARG A 39 -23.78 15.26 1.39
C ARG A 39 -23.55 14.15 0.39
N TYR A 40 -23.49 14.52 -0.89
CA TYR A 40 -23.03 13.62 -1.94
C TYR A 40 -21.51 13.70 -2.01
N PHE A 41 -20.83 12.59 -1.76
CA PHE A 41 -19.39 12.49 -1.81
C PHE A 41 -18.94 11.78 -3.08
N VAL A 42 -17.78 12.20 -3.58
CA VAL A 42 -17.03 11.54 -4.65
C VAL A 42 -15.60 11.36 -4.15
N LEU A 43 -15.13 10.13 -4.11
CA LEU A 43 -13.77 9.76 -3.79
C LEU A 43 -13.07 9.29 -5.06
N ASP A 44 -11.92 9.88 -5.36
CA ASP A 44 -10.99 9.44 -6.39
C ASP A 44 -9.59 9.24 -5.78
N GLN A 45 -8.58 9.06 -6.64
CA GLN A 45 -7.20 8.83 -6.20
C GLN A 45 -6.55 10.07 -5.55
N ASP A 46 -7.05 11.27 -5.85
CA ASP A 46 -6.42 12.54 -5.50
C ASP A 46 -7.19 13.28 -4.39
N ALA A 47 -8.51 13.14 -4.34
CA ALA A 47 -9.37 13.88 -3.43
C ALA A 47 -10.64 13.13 -2.98
N LEU A 48 -11.07 13.44 -1.75
CA LEU A 48 -12.42 13.23 -1.27
C LEU A 48 -13.20 14.53 -1.43
N SER A 49 -14.16 14.54 -2.36
CA SER A 49 -14.90 15.72 -2.77
C SER A 49 -16.34 15.68 -2.29
N TYR A 50 -16.94 16.82 -1.97
CA TYR A 50 -18.39 16.94 -1.76
C TYR A 50 -18.90 18.33 -2.15
N ASP A 51 -20.19 18.41 -2.49
CA ASP A 51 -20.84 19.69 -2.74
C ASP A 51 -21.33 20.30 -1.42
N GLU A 52 -20.91 21.53 -1.14
CA GLU A 52 -21.52 22.36 -0.10
C GLU A 52 -22.85 22.91 -0.58
N CYS A 53 -23.89 22.73 0.24
CA CYS A 53 -25.19 23.34 0.01
C CYS A 53 -25.54 24.32 1.13
N ASP A 54 -26.27 25.38 0.78
CA ASP A 54 -26.87 26.31 1.75
C ASP A 54 -28.06 25.68 2.51
N HIS A 55 -28.70 26.44 3.38
CA HIS A 55 -29.88 26.00 4.14
C HIS A 55 -31.12 25.72 3.25
N HIS A 56 -31.07 26.07 1.97
CA HIS A 56 -32.11 25.82 0.96
C HIS A 56 -31.69 24.77 -0.06
N ASP A 57 -30.65 23.99 0.25
CA ASP A 57 -30.08 22.94 -0.60
C ASP A 57 -29.55 23.44 -1.94
N ARG A 58 -29.19 24.73 -2.02
CA ARG A 58 -28.56 25.31 -3.22
C ARG A 58 -27.04 25.10 -3.14
N PRO A 59 -26.39 24.68 -4.24
CA PRO A 59 -24.95 24.48 -4.26
C PRO A 59 -24.22 25.81 -4.03
N LEU A 60 -23.41 25.86 -2.98
CA LEU A 60 -22.50 26.95 -2.64
C LEU A 60 -21.14 26.79 -3.33
N GLY A 61 -20.73 25.54 -3.56
CA GLY A 61 -19.47 25.20 -4.21
C GLY A 61 -19.09 23.76 -3.95
N ARG A 62 -18.05 23.30 -4.64
CA ARG A 62 -17.44 21.99 -4.42
C ARG A 62 -16.25 22.14 -3.49
N VAL A 63 -16.17 21.28 -2.48
CA VAL A 63 -15.03 21.17 -1.58
C VAL A 63 -14.26 19.91 -1.92
N ASP A 64 -13.00 20.08 -2.28
CA ASP A 64 -12.08 18.98 -2.56
C ASP A 64 -11.10 18.86 -1.40
N ILE A 65 -11.08 17.69 -0.74
CA ILE A 65 -10.15 17.37 0.34
C ILE A 65 -9.07 16.48 -0.25
N PRO A 66 -7.83 16.98 -0.46
CA PRO A 66 -6.78 16.18 -1.05
C PRO A 66 -6.49 14.95 -0.18
N VAL A 67 -6.34 13.78 -0.79
CA VAL A 67 -5.97 12.53 -0.10
C VAL A 67 -4.66 12.70 0.65
N ALA A 68 -3.71 13.46 0.08
CA ALA A 68 -2.45 13.81 0.74
C ALA A 68 -2.61 14.62 2.05
N SER A 69 -3.77 15.27 2.26
CA SER A 69 -4.08 16.00 3.50
C SER A 69 -4.67 15.11 4.59
N ILE A 70 -5.02 13.86 4.27
CA ILE A 70 -5.57 12.89 5.22
C ILE A 70 -4.43 12.36 6.08
N THR A 71 -4.50 12.62 7.38
CA THR A 71 -3.50 12.19 8.35
C THR A 71 -3.88 10.88 9.02
N ALA A 72 -5.16 10.58 9.15
CA ALA A 72 -5.64 9.31 9.67
C ALA A 72 -7.02 8.91 9.14
N VAL A 73 -7.23 7.60 8.99
CA VAL A 73 -8.53 6.96 8.73
C VAL A 73 -8.72 5.88 9.78
N ARG A 74 -9.80 5.94 10.56
CA ARG A 74 -10.06 5.01 11.66
C ARG A 74 -11.53 4.64 11.77
N LEU A 75 -11.80 3.56 12.50
CA LEU A 75 -13.17 3.22 12.92
C LEU A 75 -13.69 4.32 13.85
N GLY A 76 -14.90 4.79 13.58
CA GLY A 76 -15.61 5.65 14.52
C GLY A 76 -16.06 4.88 15.76
N PHE A 77 -16.57 5.62 16.74
CA PHE A 77 -17.11 5.05 17.99
C PHE A 77 -18.17 3.99 17.75
N ASN A 78 -18.94 4.14 16.67
CA ASN A 78 -19.85 3.11 16.19
C ASN A 78 -19.18 2.35 15.04
N SER A 79 -19.30 1.02 15.02
CA SER A 79 -18.67 0.12 14.05
C SER A 79 -19.16 0.26 12.59
N SER A 80 -20.05 1.23 12.34
CA SER A 80 -20.61 1.67 11.05
C SER A 80 -20.27 3.12 10.70
N GLU A 81 -19.29 3.71 11.41
CA GLU A 81 -18.76 5.04 11.13
C GLU A 81 -17.27 4.95 10.79
N THR A 82 -16.84 5.81 9.87
CA THR A 82 -15.43 5.99 9.51
C THR A 82 -15.04 7.41 9.85
N GLU A 83 -13.97 7.59 10.60
CA GLU A 83 -13.42 8.91 10.89
C GLU A 83 -12.23 9.18 9.97
N VAL A 84 -12.31 10.27 9.22
CA VAL A 84 -11.25 10.77 8.36
C VAL A 84 -10.71 12.05 9.00
N ILE A 85 -9.45 12.02 9.42
CA ILE A 85 -8.77 13.17 10.02
C ILE A 85 -7.90 13.81 8.96
N THR A 86 -8.03 15.12 8.81
CA THR A 86 -7.36 15.92 7.79
C THR A 86 -6.53 17.03 8.44
N THR A 87 -5.48 17.49 7.77
CA THR A 87 -4.65 18.61 8.27
C THR A 87 -5.42 19.93 8.36
N HIS A 88 -6.36 20.18 7.44
CA HIS A 88 -7.01 21.49 7.29
C HIS A 88 -8.50 21.52 7.65
N HIS A 89 -9.21 20.40 7.55
CA HIS A 89 -10.67 20.34 7.75
C HIS A 89 -11.07 19.70 9.08
N GLY A 90 -10.11 19.26 9.90
CA GLY A 90 -10.37 18.57 11.15
C GLY A 90 -10.80 17.12 10.94
N THR A 91 -11.73 16.65 11.76
CA THR A 91 -12.22 15.26 11.73
C THR A 91 -13.59 15.17 11.08
N LEU A 92 -13.69 14.39 10.02
CA LEU A 92 -14.92 14.06 9.31
C LEU A 92 -15.42 12.71 9.81
N GLN A 93 -16.54 12.66 10.50
CA GLN A 93 -17.19 11.40 10.82
C GLN A 93 -18.18 11.07 9.70
N LEU A 94 -17.83 10.08 8.89
CA LEU A 94 -18.61 9.62 7.76
C LEU A 94 -19.46 8.41 8.16
N ARG A 95 -20.74 8.44 7.81
CA ARG A 95 -21.69 7.35 8.02
C ARG A 95 -22.51 7.13 6.76
N SER A 96 -22.52 5.90 6.26
CA SER A 96 -23.40 5.52 5.16
C SER A 96 -24.82 5.20 5.66
N ALA A 97 -25.77 5.13 4.73
CA ALA A 97 -27.15 4.75 5.05
C ALA A 97 -27.29 3.25 5.41
N SER A 98 -26.45 2.38 4.83
CA SER A 98 -26.44 0.94 5.11
C SER A 98 -25.07 0.43 5.55
N SER A 99 -25.03 -0.65 6.33
CA SER A 99 -23.77 -1.29 6.77
C SER A 99 -22.96 -1.88 5.63
N THR A 100 -23.62 -2.30 4.54
CA THR A 100 -22.95 -2.77 3.32
C THR A 100 -22.23 -1.62 2.63
N ASP A 101 -22.92 -0.47 2.46
CA ASP A 101 -22.32 0.73 1.87
C ASP A 101 -21.17 1.26 2.72
N TRP A 102 -21.22 1.09 4.05
CA TRP A 102 -20.15 1.52 4.95
C TRP A 102 -18.85 0.77 4.64
N GLY A 103 -18.95 -0.56 4.46
CA GLY A 103 -17.78 -1.40 4.20
C GLY A 103 -17.08 -1.03 2.90
N ASP A 104 -17.86 -0.73 1.86
CA ASP A 104 -17.31 -0.32 0.58
C ASP A 104 -16.64 1.05 0.65
N TRP A 105 -17.24 2.01 1.35
CA TRP A 105 -16.66 3.34 1.57
C TRP A 105 -15.38 3.30 2.39
N ALA A 106 -15.39 2.52 3.48
CA ALA A 106 -14.21 2.35 4.31
C ALA A 106 -13.07 1.65 3.53
N ARG A 107 -13.39 0.62 2.73
CA ARG A 107 -12.42 -0.07 1.87
C ARG A 107 -11.82 0.88 0.83
N ALA A 108 -12.65 1.65 0.13
CA ALA A 108 -12.21 2.60 -0.89
C ALA A 108 -11.34 3.73 -0.31
N LEU A 109 -11.67 4.24 0.89
CA LEU A 109 -10.81 5.21 1.58
C LEU A 109 -9.45 4.61 1.93
N CYS A 110 -9.42 3.36 2.39
CA CYS A 110 -8.18 2.69 2.75
C CYS A 110 -7.29 2.35 1.53
N SER A 111 -7.86 2.24 0.32
CA SER A 111 -7.08 1.95 -0.88
C SER A 111 -6.40 3.19 -1.47
N VAL A 112 -6.97 4.38 -1.30
CA VAL A 112 -6.40 5.62 -1.83
C VAL A 112 -5.49 6.35 -0.84
N VAL A 113 -5.75 6.21 0.46
CA VAL A 113 -4.96 6.87 1.52
C VAL A 113 -3.66 6.10 1.78
N PRO A 114 -2.51 6.78 2.02
CA PRO A 114 -1.28 6.09 2.40
C PRO A 114 -1.48 5.17 3.61
N LEU A 115 -0.98 3.93 3.53
CA LEU A 115 -1.20 2.90 4.56
C LEU A 115 -0.85 3.35 5.99
N ARG A 116 0.18 4.20 6.13
CA ARG A 116 0.61 4.78 7.43
C ARG A 116 -0.51 5.58 8.13
N CYS A 117 -1.47 6.09 7.37
CA CYS A 117 -2.61 6.84 7.87
C CYS A 117 -3.81 5.94 8.17
N VAL A 118 -3.82 4.68 7.76
CA VAL A 118 -4.94 3.75 8.03
C VAL A 118 -4.74 3.10 9.39
N ASP A 119 -5.77 3.11 10.24
CA ASP A 119 -5.74 2.44 11.54
C ASP A 119 -5.60 0.90 11.42
N ALA A 120 -4.98 0.27 12.42
CA ALA A 120 -4.72 -1.17 12.40
C ALA A 120 -6.02 -1.99 12.30
N ALA A 121 -7.09 -1.58 12.98
CA ALA A 121 -8.35 -2.31 12.94
C ALA A 121 -9.00 -2.31 11.54
N LEU A 122 -8.83 -1.22 10.79
CA LEU A 122 -9.29 -1.15 9.39
C LEU A 122 -8.42 -1.98 8.46
N ARG A 123 -7.08 -1.93 8.65
CA ARG A 123 -6.13 -2.77 7.90
C ARG A 123 -6.47 -4.25 8.03
N ASP A 124 -6.68 -4.71 9.25
CA ASP A 124 -7.03 -6.10 9.55
C ASP A 124 -8.39 -6.48 8.98
N ARG A 125 -9.40 -5.61 9.16
CA ARG A 125 -10.78 -5.87 8.74
C ARG A 125 -10.94 -5.96 7.23
N PHE A 126 -10.30 -5.07 6.50
CA PHE A 126 -10.39 -5.03 5.04
C PHE A 126 -9.28 -5.81 4.36
N ARG A 127 -8.38 -6.44 5.13
CA ARG A 127 -7.19 -7.12 4.61
C ARG A 127 -6.53 -6.25 3.54
N VAL A 128 -6.30 -4.98 3.90
CA VAL A 128 -5.57 -4.03 3.04
C VAL A 128 -4.12 -4.51 3.01
N CYS A 129 -3.91 -5.56 2.22
CA CYS A 129 -2.73 -6.39 2.22
C CYS A 129 -1.69 -5.70 1.36
N ASN A 130 -1.07 -4.67 1.93
CA ASN A 130 0.23 -4.24 1.48
C ASN A 130 1.32 -5.19 2.00
N ARG A 131 1.00 -6.31 2.64
CA ARG A 131 1.96 -7.25 3.24
C ARG A 131 1.57 -8.67 2.89
N LEU A 132 2.43 -9.35 2.14
CA LEU A 132 2.31 -10.77 1.81
C LEU A 132 3.42 -11.52 2.53
N ASN A 133 3.07 -12.63 3.19
CA ASN A 133 4.04 -13.59 3.70
C ASN A 133 4.25 -14.67 2.64
N VAL A 134 5.37 -14.60 1.92
CA VAL A 134 5.70 -15.55 0.87
C VAL A 134 6.89 -16.39 1.30
N LEU A 135 6.80 -17.70 1.07
CA LEU A 135 7.90 -18.63 1.27
C LEU A 135 8.81 -18.57 0.04
N LEU A 136 10.03 -18.09 0.21
CA LEU A 136 11.06 -18.10 -0.84
C LEU A 136 12.16 -19.09 -0.47
N LEU A 137 12.69 -19.77 -1.47
CA LEU A 137 13.86 -20.63 -1.30
C LEU A 137 15.12 -19.81 -1.52
N ALA A 138 16.18 -20.10 -0.76
CA ALA A 138 17.44 -19.35 -0.86
C ALA A 138 18.14 -19.55 -2.22
N ASP A 139 17.88 -20.67 -2.89
CA ASP A 139 18.34 -21.02 -4.24
C ASP A 139 17.43 -20.49 -5.36
N ASP A 140 16.33 -19.80 -5.03
CA ASP A 140 15.54 -19.08 -6.03
C ASP A 140 16.33 -17.90 -6.59
N THR A 141 16.12 -17.63 -7.87
CA THR A 141 16.56 -16.37 -8.48
C THR A 141 15.67 -15.21 -8.02
N VAL A 142 16.17 -13.99 -8.09
CA VAL A 142 15.35 -12.79 -7.87
C VAL A 142 14.12 -12.79 -8.78
N GLY A 143 14.26 -13.23 -10.04
CA GLY A 143 13.15 -13.36 -10.97
C GLY A 143 12.06 -14.32 -10.47
N ASN A 144 12.45 -15.52 -10.02
CA ASN A 144 11.51 -16.50 -9.44
C ASN A 144 10.80 -15.93 -8.20
N ALA A 145 11.53 -15.20 -7.37
CA ALA A 145 10.98 -14.58 -6.16
C ALA A 145 9.95 -13.49 -6.49
N VAL A 146 10.25 -12.61 -7.45
CA VAL A 146 9.30 -11.60 -7.96
C VAL A 146 8.05 -12.28 -8.49
N ASP A 147 8.22 -13.33 -9.30
CA ASP A 147 7.11 -14.07 -9.90
C ASP A 147 6.24 -14.75 -8.83
N ALA A 148 6.86 -15.33 -7.80
CA ALA A 148 6.16 -15.95 -6.67
C ALA A 148 5.37 -14.93 -5.85
N ILE A 149 5.94 -13.75 -5.59
CA ILE A 149 5.27 -12.68 -4.86
C ILE A 149 4.10 -12.12 -5.67
N LEU A 150 4.29 -11.86 -6.97
CA LEU A 150 3.22 -11.40 -7.86
C LEU A 150 2.12 -12.46 -8.00
N HIS A 151 2.48 -13.73 -8.08
CA HIS A 151 1.50 -14.81 -8.08
C HIS A 151 0.69 -14.85 -6.78
N ALA A 152 1.36 -14.78 -5.62
CA ALA A 152 0.70 -14.73 -4.31
C ALA A 152 -0.21 -13.49 -4.17
N PHE A 153 0.21 -12.35 -4.73
CA PHE A 153 -0.60 -11.15 -4.81
C PHE A 153 -1.88 -11.39 -5.63
N HIS A 154 -1.79 -11.96 -6.82
CA HIS A 154 -2.95 -12.25 -7.66
C HIS A 154 -3.90 -13.32 -7.08
N CYS A 155 -3.45 -14.12 -6.12
CA CYS A 155 -4.31 -15.02 -5.37
C CYS A 155 -5.13 -14.31 -4.28
N CYS A 156 -4.89 -13.02 -4.03
CA CYS A 156 -5.69 -12.23 -3.09
C CYS A 156 -7.04 -11.81 -3.73
N PRO A 157 -8.15 -11.86 -2.97
CA PRO A 157 -9.51 -11.69 -3.50
C PRO A 157 -9.80 -10.32 -4.13
N ASP A 158 -9.00 -9.29 -3.80
CA ASP A 158 -9.14 -7.93 -4.32
C ASP A 158 -7.97 -7.53 -5.25
N ALA A 159 -7.18 -8.49 -5.73
CA ALA A 159 -6.04 -8.20 -6.59
C ALA A 159 -6.48 -7.75 -7.99
N PRO A 160 -5.92 -6.65 -8.54
CA PRO A 160 -6.21 -6.23 -9.90
C PRO A 160 -5.85 -7.32 -10.92
N PRO A 161 -6.52 -7.31 -12.09
CA PRO A 161 -6.36 -8.36 -13.09
C PRO A 161 -4.90 -8.48 -13.55
N ARG A 162 -4.45 -9.73 -13.67
CA ARG A 162 -3.07 -10.13 -13.99
C ARG A 162 -2.56 -9.58 -15.34
N SER A 163 -3.46 -9.14 -16.22
CA SER A 163 -3.14 -8.68 -17.58
C SER A 163 -2.35 -7.37 -17.63
N GLU A 164 -2.27 -6.61 -16.54
CA GLU A 164 -1.61 -5.30 -16.51
C GLU A 164 -0.14 -5.36 -16.04
N TYR A 165 0.34 -6.52 -15.58
CA TYR A 165 1.62 -6.61 -14.88
C TYR A 165 2.61 -7.54 -15.59
N ASN A 166 3.64 -6.94 -16.20
CA ASN A 166 4.80 -7.68 -16.67
C ASN A 166 5.79 -7.82 -15.49
N ALA A 167 5.98 -9.04 -14.99
CA ALA A 167 6.89 -9.31 -13.88
C ALA A 167 8.33 -8.85 -14.14
N SER A 168 8.74 -8.78 -15.43
CA SER A 168 10.04 -8.28 -15.86
C SER A 168 10.28 -6.81 -15.51
N ASN A 169 9.22 -6.04 -15.27
CA ASN A 169 9.30 -4.63 -14.90
C ASN A 169 9.56 -4.41 -13.40
N TYR A 170 9.59 -5.48 -12.61
CA TYR A 170 9.73 -5.40 -11.16
C TYR A 170 11.01 -6.06 -10.67
N VAL A 171 11.56 -5.45 -9.62
CA VAL A 171 12.71 -5.92 -8.84
C VAL A 171 12.36 -5.88 -7.35
N LEU A 172 13.19 -6.51 -6.53
CA LEU A 172 13.00 -6.50 -5.07
C LEU A 172 13.89 -5.42 -4.48
N ALA A 173 13.31 -4.49 -3.71
CA ALA A 173 14.04 -3.57 -2.87
C ALA A 173 13.91 -4.02 -1.42
N MET A 174 14.97 -3.91 -0.63
CA MET A 174 14.89 -4.19 0.80
C MET A 174 14.04 -3.12 1.49
N THR A 175 13.14 -3.51 2.39
CA THR A 175 12.22 -2.55 3.03
C THR A 175 12.94 -1.62 4.01
N ASP A 176 14.00 -2.12 4.65
CA ASP A 176 14.68 -1.44 5.75
C ASP A 176 16.04 -0.83 5.32
N THR A 177 16.43 -0.96 4.05
CA THR A 177 17.70 -0.45 3.51
C THR A 177 17.53 0.07 2.08
N ASP A 178 18.48 0.87 1.59
CA ASP A 178 18.48 1.35 0.19
C ASP A 178 18.95 0.29 -0.84
N VAL A 179 19.13 -0.96 -0.39
CA VAL A 179 19.68 -2.05 -1.20
C VAL A 179 18.59 -2.60 -2.12
N CYS A 180 18.92 -2.72 -3.41
CA CYS A 180 18.07 -3.37 -4.39
C CYS A 180 18.67 -4.70 -4.84
N LEU A 181 17.80 -5.65 -5.15
CA LEU A 181 18.11 -6.96 -5.72
C LEU A 181 17.56 -6.90 -7.15
N ALA A 182 18.38 -6.37 -8.05
CA ALA A 182 17.94 -5.95 -9.37
C ALA A 182 18.28 -6.98 -10.46
N ASP A 183 19.35 -7.77 -10.26
CA ASP A 183 19.68 -8.87 -11.17
C ASP A 183 18.70 -10.04 -11.00
N ARG A 184 17.76 -10.15 -11.94
CA ARG A 184 16.73 -11.21 -12.00
C ARG A 184 17.30 -12.62 -12.15
N GLN A 185 18.49 -12.79 -12.69
CA GLN A 185 19.11 -14.11 -12.90
C GLN A 185 19.96 -14.54 -11.71
N ARG A 186 20.30 -13.60 -10.82
CA ARG A 186 21.11 -13.87 -9.64
C ARG A 186 20.29 -14.57 -8.56
N MET A 187 20.90 -15.57 -7.93
CA MET A 187 20.29 -16.31 -6.81
C MET A 187 20.23 -15.46 -5.54
N LEU A 188 19.12 -15.54 -4.80
CA LEU A 188 18.92 -14.80 -3.55
C LEU A 188 20.04 -15.05 -2.54
N CYS A 189 20.49 -16.29 -2.37
CA CYS A 189 21.56 -16.64 -1.44
C CYS A 189 22.94 -16.01 -1.74
N THR A 190 23.11 -15.38 -2.90
CA THR A 190 24.37 -14.71 -3.26
C THR A 190 24.42 -13.25 -2.79
N TYR A 191 23.32 -12.71 -2.28
CA TYR A 191 23.26 -11.37 -1.70
C TYR A 191 23.65 -11.41 -0.22
N GLU A 192 24.48 -10.47 0.23
CA GLU A 192 25.03 -10.45 1.59
C GLU A 192 23.90 -10.33 2.61
N HIS A 193 22.92 -9.46 2.33
CA HIS A 193 21.79 -9.24 3.22
C HIS A 193 20.93 -10.50 3.37
N VAL A 194 20.69 -11.23 2.28
CA VAL A 194 19.94 -12.50 2.33
C VAL A 194 20.69 -13.52 3.18
N ARG A 195 22.01 -13.63 3.00
CA ARG A 195 22.86 -14.53 3.82
C ARG A 195 22.82 -14.15 5.30
N TYR A 196 22.83 -12.86 5.61
CA TYR A 196 22.68 -12.37 6.98
C TYR A 196 21.31 -12.76 7.57
N CYS A 197 20.21 -12.54 6.86
CA CYS A 197 18.87 -12.93 7.31
C CYS A 197 18.79 -14.45 7.56
N LEU A 198 19.36 -15.25 6.65
CA LEU A 198 19.43 -16.71 6.80
C LEU A 198 20.24 -17.14 8.04
N ALA A 199 21.41 -16.55 8.25
CA ALA A 199 22.30 -16.88 9.37
C ALA A 199 21.72 -16.45 10.73
N SER A 200 21.03 -15.31 10.77
CA SER A 200 20.42 -14.74 11.98
C SER A 200 18.99 -15.22 12.23
N SER A 201 18.41 -16.04 11.35
CA SER A 201 17.00 -16.45 11.39
C SER A 201 16.02 -15.26 11.43
N GLN A 202 16.40 -14.14 10.82
CA GLN A 202 15.54 -12.97 10.71
C GLN A 202 14.66 -13.05 9.45
N PRO A 203 13.43 -12.52 9.51
CA PRO A 203 12.57 -12.46 8.35
C PRO A 203 13.19 -11.54 7.29
N PHE A 204 13.02 -11.91 6.03
CA PHE A 204 13.54 -11.16 4.90
C PHE A 204 12.46 -10.19 4.42
N ARG A 205 12.70 -8.89 4.52
CA ARG A 205 11.67 -7.88 4.24
C ARG A 205 11.98 -7.17 2.94
N VAL A 206 11.09 -7.30 1.98
CA VAL A 206 11.27 -6.70 0.65
C VAL A 206 10.04 -5.93 0.21
N THR A 207 10.23 -5.07 -0.76
CA THR A 207 9.20 -4.29 -1.43
C THR A 207 9.35 -4.54 -2.92
N LEU A 208 8.25 -4.85 -3.60
CA LEU A 208 8.25 -4.87 -5.07
C LEU A 208 8.33 -3.43 -5.56
N THR A 209 9.30 -3.13 -6.41
CA THR A 209 9.45 -1.80 -7.01
C THR A 209 9.68 -1.91 -8.51
N LEU A 210 9.38 -0.83 -9.23
CA LEU A 210 9.64 -0.76 -10.66
C LEU A 210 11.15 -0.71 -10.91
N ALA A 211 11.60 -1.48 -11.90
CA ALA A 211 12.96 -1.48 -12.43
C ALA A 211 13.19 -0.17 -13.21
N THR A 212 13.41 0.91 -12.48
CA THR A 212 13.83 2.21 -13.02
C THR A 212 15.35 2.33 -12.98
N ASP A 213 15.94 3.17 -13.83
CA ASP A 213 17.39 3.35 -13.89
C ASP A 213 18.00 3.68 -12.51
N ASP A 214 17.32 4.51 -11.71
CA ASP A 214 17.76 4.88 -10.35
C ASP A 214 17.76 3.70 -9.36
N VAL A 215 16.89 2.72 -9.56
CA VAL A 215 16.79 1.51 -8.74
C VAL A 215 17.83 0.48 -9.18
N LEU A 216 18.05 0.36 -10.49
CA LEU A 216 19.03 -0.56 -11.08
C LEU A 216 20.47 -0.20 -10.66
N VAL A 217 20.77 1.09 -10.47
CA VAL A 217 22.09 1.56 -9.98
C VAL A 217 22.34 1.20 -8.51
N ARG A 218 21.29 0.91 -7.74
CA ARG A 218 21.35 0.50 -6.33
C ARG A 218 21.39 -1.01 -6.13
N ASP A 219 21.58 -1.76 -7.22
CA ASP A 219 21.80 -3.20 -7.12
C ASP A 219 22.99 -3.46 -6.20
N GLU A 220 22.86 -4.45 -5.32
CA GLU A 220 23.94 -4.87 -4.44
C GLU A 220 25.09 -5.44 -5.29
N ALA A 221 25.97 -4.54 -5.75
CA ALA A 221 27.16 -4.91 -6.49
C ALA A 221 27.99 -5.80 -5.56
N PHE A 222 28.06 -7.08 -5.91
CA PHE A 222 28.97 -8.01 -5.26
C PHE A 222 30.39 -7.56 -5.55
N VAL A 223 30.99 -6.84 -4.61
CA VAL A 223 32.44 -6.79 -4.53
C VAL A 223 32.83 -8.10 -3.86
N ASP A 224 33.25 -9.09 -4.66
CA ASP A 224 33.85 -10.30 -4.12
C ASP A 224 35.06 -9.88 -3.25
N PRO A 225 35.01 -10.06 -1.92
CA PRO A 225 36.15 -9.69 -1.08
C PRO A 225 37.39 -10.55 -1.38
N TYR A 226 37.24 -11.64 -2.15
CA TYR A 226 38.33 -12.51 -2.59
C TYR A 226 38.85 -12.23 -4.00
N ALA A 227 38.17 -11.39 -4.81
CA ALA A 227 38.64 -11.07 -6.16
C ALA A 227 39.92 -10.20 -6.16
N TYR A 228 40.15 -9.41 -5.11
CA TYR A 228 41.37 -8.61 -4.96
C TYR A 228 42.58 -9.40 -4.43
N SER A 229 42.37 -10.61 -3.89
CA SER A 229 43.44 -11.42 -3.30
C SER A 229 44.23 -12.24 -4.33
N MET A 230 43.85 -12.25 -5.61
CA MET A 230 44.50 -13.09 -6.64
C MET A 230 45.41 -12.32 -7.61
N TYR A 231 45.58 -11.01 -7.43
CA TYR A 231 46.50 -10.18 -8.26
C TYR A 231 47.69 -9.61 -7.49
N GLU A 232 47.88 -10.00 -6.23
CA GLU A 232 49.12 -9.78 -5.48
C GLU A 232 49.84 -11.13 -5.26
N MET A 233 50.46 -11.65 -6.32
CA MET A 233 51.57 -12.61 -6.25
C MET A 233 52.57 -12.33 -7.36
#